data_AF-A0A4R3IBR8-F1
#
_entry.id   AF-A0A4R3IBR8-F1
#
_cell.length_a   1.000
_cell.length_b   1.000
_cell.length_c   1.000
_cell.angle_alpha   90.00
_cell.angle_beta   90.00
_cell.angle_gamma   90.00
#
_symmetry.space_group_name_H-M   'P 1'
#
loop_
_entity.id
_entity.type
_entity.pdbx_description
1 polymer ?
#
loop_
_entity_poly.entity_id
_entity_poly.type
_entity_poly.pdbx_seq_one_letter_code
_entity_poly.pdbx_strand_id
1 'polypeptide(L)'
;MESCKFHPVTASNFNCPSCHINFCNSCVDQSLPVEPKCFLCGGDVVHHVTADNIEPFWRRLERAFRYPLNSNALGIIVGLSVASTVLSSLPFAGLIILILNLIVAGATVNYAFMCLKSTAEGNMEAPPIAEAFSGTLQILFRLLGMILLIGLGIYAIGSTLGPGLAMVASVVVMIGLPAILMCFGYTDSILESLNPFTFVRLITTVGLPYAVLVIFLMIMITSMGVLQQLIGTNLAALSTLIQIGIGNYYSVVMFHLMGYMLYQYQDKLGVASSADELFEDEAAEPADVALQHANVRLKLGEYDRVDDILKNALDVTPGNKRLWQRYFDFLVRTGRRASLKPFADKYLRHLIETAQNPLLSADYKRIIKLLPTYQPSDPHVRYFVASAVRSAGDSMAAVRLLNGMHKSYPEYENLVTAYYLMKEALNDLPDMEAQVGKCEKLIALLKQNRPGSDEPAPEQQTKAVFNLPDEAVKTEAEKANAAKQEAPAAPKQEEPEEVRSPIDFKL
;
A
#
# COMPACT_ATOMS: atom_id res chain seq x y z
N MET A 1 -16.76 15.21 -11.57
CA MET A 1 -15.69 14.21 -11.55
C MET A 1 -16.18 13.03 -12.36
N GLU A 2 -15.54 12.71 -13.47
CA GLU A 2 -15.79 11.45 -14.14
C GLU A 2 -15.15 10.33 -13.30
N SER A 3 -15.96 9.36 -12.88
CA SER A 3 -15.50 8.25 -12.07
C SER A 3 -15.17 7.06 -12.95
N CYS A 4 -14.32 6.16 -12.44
CA CYS A 4 -14.11 4.88 -13.09
C CYS A 4 -15.44 4.11 -13.17
N LYS A 5 -15.77 3.59 -14.36
CA LYS A 5 -17.00 2.81 -14.58
C LYS A 5 -17.16 1.64 -13.60
N PHE A 6 -16.03 1.04 -13.21
CA PHE A 6 -16.00 -0.11 -12.31
C PHE A 6 -15.75 0.26 -10.85
N HIS A 7 -15.22 1.45 -10.57
CA HIS A 7 -14.96 1.94 -9.22
C HIS A 7 -15.55 3.35 -9.07
N PRO A 8 -16.85 3.47 -8.73
CA PRO A 8 -17.56 4.76 -8.75
C PRO A 8 -17.00 5.82 -7.79
N VAL A 9 -16.27 5.39 -6.76
CA VAL A 9 -15.65 6.25 -5.74
C VAL A 9 -14.23 6.68 -6.14
N THR A 10 -13.68 6.10 -7.20
CA THR A 10 -12.30 6.34 -7.66
C THR A 10 -12.34 7.20 -8.93
N ALA A 11 -11.47 8.21 -8.98
CA ALA A 11 -11.28 9.02 -10.18
C ALA A 11 -10.78 8.17 -11.35
N SER A 12 -11.21 8.48 -12.57
CA SER A 12 -10.65 7.87 -13.77
C SER A 12 -9.36 8.58 -14.19
N ASN A 13 -8.33 7.79 -14.47
CA ASN A 13 -7.04 8.27 -14.97
C ASN A 13 -6.85 7.98 -16.46
N PHE A 14 -7.69 7.10 -17.03
CA PHE A 14 -7.61 6.62 -18.41
C PHE A 14 -8.96 6.68 -19.10
N ASN A 15 -8.97 6.93 -20.40
CA ASN A 15 -10.10 6.78 -21.29
C ASN A 15 -9.71 5.84 -22.45
N CYS A 16 -10.58 4.89 -22.79
CA CYS A 16 -10.42 4.11 -24.03
C CYS A 16 -11.22 4.76 -25.16
N PRO A 17 -10.57 5.23 -26.24
CA PRO A 17 -11.27 5.85 -27.38
C PRO A 17 -12.22 4.88 -28.09
N SER A 18 -11.87 3.59 -28.17
CA SER A 18 -12.67 2.58 -28.86
C SER A 18 -13.92 2.17 -28.08
N CYS A 19 -13.82 2.12 -26.74
CA CYS A 19 -14.92 1.72 -25.87
C CYS A 19 -15.73 2.91 -25.33
N HIS A 20 -15.18 4.13 -25.41
CA HIS A 20 -15.67 5.34 -24.74
C HIS A 20 -15.94 5.13 -23.23
N ILE A 21 -15.04 4.40 -22.55
CA ILE A 21 -15.15 4.10 -21.12
C ILE A 21 -13.94 4.68 -20.37
N ASN A 22 -14.23 5.25 -19.20
CA ASN A 22 -13.26 5.77 -18.25
C ASN A 22 -12.84 4.70 -17.23
N PHE A 23 -11.53 4.57 -17.02
CA PHE A 23 -10.90 3.58 -16.14
C PHE A 23 -9.95 4.24 -15.12
N CYS A 24 -9.80 3.60 -13.96
CA CYS A 24 -8.72 3.87 -13.00
C CYS A 24 -7.52 2.92 -13.26
N ASN A 25 -6.41 3.11 -12.54
CA ASN A 25 -5.19 2.30 -12.68
C ASN A 25 -5.45 0.79 -12.56
N SER A 26 -6.32 0.35 -11.64
CA SER A 26 -6.66 -1.06 -11.46
C SER A 26 -7.64 -1.65 -12.48
N CYS A 27 -8.01 -0.90 -13.53
CA CYS A 27 -8.98 -1.30 -14.55
C CYS A 27 -8.41 -1.28 -15.97
N VAL A 28 -7.09 -1.16 -16.09
CA VAL A 28 -6.34 -1.23 -17.35
C VAL A 28 -5.27 -2.30 -17.24
N ASP A 29 -4.89 -2.89 -18.37
CA ASP A 29 -3.81 -3.87 -18.47
C ASP A 29 -2.48 -3.15 -18.38
N GLN A 30 -1.71 -3.42 -17.32
CA GLN A 30 -0.38 -2.84 -17.07
C GLN A 30 0.73 -3.91 -17.18
N SER A 31 0.49 -4.99 -17.92
CA SER A 31 1.51 -6.03 -18.18
C SER A 31 2.74 -5.49 -18.90
N LEU A 32 2.55 -4.46 -19.73
CA LEU A 32 3.62 -3.66 -20.32
C LEU A 32 3.61 -2.29 -19.65
N PRO A 33 4.73 -1.86 -19.03
CA PRO A 33 4.76 -0.60 -18.32
C PRO A 33 4.40 0.59 -19.23
N VAL A 34 5.08 0.72 -20.36
CA VAL A 34 4.96 1.93 -21.20
C VAL A 34 3.64 2.03 -21.98
N GLU A 35 2.90 0.92 -22.13
CA GLU A 35 1.73 0.84 -23.01
C GLU A 35 0.54 0.16 -22.31
N PRO A 36 -0.16 0.85 -21.40
CA PRO A 36 -1.35 0.28 -20.78
C PRO A 36 -2.44 0.05 -21.83
N LYS A 37 -3.13 -1.09 -21.73
CA LYS A 37 -4.18 -1.49 -22.68
C LYS A 37 -5.54 -1.63 -22.02
N CYS A 38 -6.59 -1.51 -22.81
CA CYS A 38 -7.95 -1.72 -22.32
C CYS A 38 -8.22 -3.22 -22.15
N PHE A 39 -8.55 -3.66 -20.93
CA PHE A 39 -8.96 -5.04 -20.65
C PHE A 39 -10.16 -5.54 -21.47
N LEU A 40 -10.97 -4.62 -22.03
CA LEU A 40 -12.19 -4.94 -22.76
C LEU A 40 -11.94 -5.22 -24.24
N CYS A 41 -11.29 -4.29 -24.93
CA CYS A 41 -11.05 -4.35 -26.37
C CYS A 41 -9.60 -4.67 -26.77
N GLY A 42 -8.65 -4.62 -25.83
CA GLY A 42 -7.22 -4.77 -26.09
C GLY A 42 -6.56 -3.58 -26.80
N GLY A 43 -7.32 -2.51 -27.08
CA GLY A 43 -6.80 -1.28 -27.68
C GLY A 43 -6.14 -0.37 -26.66
N ASP A 44 -5.36 0.59 -27.17
CA ASP A 44 -4.62 1.53 -26.35
C ASP A 44 -5.55 2.44 -25.55
N VAL A 45 -5.18 2.71 -24.29
CA VAL A 45 -5.87 3.69 -23.46
C VAL A 45 -5.08 5.00 -23.45
N VAL A 46 -5.81 6.10 -23.48
CA VAL A 46 -5.23 7.43 -23.39
C VAL A 46 -5.36 7.89 -21.94
N HIS A 47 -4.28 8.39 -21.35
CA HIS A 47 -4.36 9.08 -20.07
C HIS A 47 -5.32 10.27 -20.20
N HIS A 48 -6.31 10.32 -19.32
CA HIS A 48 -7.34 11.34 -19.31
C HIS A 48 -7.33 12.03 -17.95
N VAL A 49 -6.24 12.74 -17.62
CA VAL A 49 -6.22 13.63 -16.47
C VAL A 49 -6.45 15.06 -16.96
N THR A 50 -7.68 15.35 -17.39
CA THR A 50 -8.01 16.71 -17.82
C THR A 50 -7.76 17.70 -16.67
N ALA A 51 -6.71 18.52 -16.82
CA ALA A 51 -6.38 19.69 -16.00
C ALA A 51 -7.62 20.59 -15.71
N ASP A 52 -8.63 20.53 -16.58
CA ASP A 52 -9.88 21.30 -16.50
C ASP A 52 -10.86 20.79 -15.42
N ASN A 53 -10.71 19.55 -14.95
CA ASN A 53 -11.51 19.00 -13.85
C ASN A 53 -10.88 19.19 -12.46
N ILE A 54 -9.63 19.67 -12.41
CA ILE A 54 -8.92 19.98 -11.17
C ILE A 54 -9.22 21.44 -10.82
N GLU A 55 -9.72 21.67 -9.60
CA GLU A 55 -10.01 23.02 -9.13
C GLU A 55 -8.75 23.90 -9.21
N PRO A 56 -8.80 25.09 -9.82
CA PRO A 56 -7.63 25.95 -9.91
C PRO A 56 -7.01 26.26 -8.55
N PHE A 57 -5.67 26.29 -8.48
CA PHE A 57 -4.97 26.46 -7.20
C PHE A 57 -5.44 27.69 -6.40
N TRP A 58 -5.79 28.79 -7.08
CA TRP A 58 -6.25 30.03 -6.45
C TRP A 58 -7.62 29.89 -5.76
N ARG A 59 -8.46 28.93 -6.17
CA ARG A 59 -9.69 28.58 -5.44
C ARG A 59 -9.42 27.66 -4.25
N ARG A 60 -8.27 26.99 -4.24
CA ARG A 60 -7.83 26.10 -3.17
C ARG A 60 -6.95 26.78 -2.11
N LEU A 61 -6.78 28.11 -2.19
CA LEU A 61 -5.87 28.86 -1.33
C LEU A 61 -6.17 28.65 0.16
N GLU A 62 -7.45 28.68 0.58
CA GLU A 62 -7.82 28.42 1.99
C GLU A 62 -7.36 27.03 2.46
N ARG A 63 -7.50 26.00 1.62
CA ARG A 63 -7.04 24.64 1.93
C ARG A 63 -5.52 24.56 1.95
N ALA A 64 -4.85 25.27 1.04
CA ALA A 64 -3.38 25.33 0.99
C ALA A 64 -2.79 26.00 2.24
N PHE A 65 -3.42 27.03 2.80
CA PHE A 65 -3.00 27.61 4.09
C PHE A 65 -3.37 26.72 5.29
N ARG A 66 -4.36 25.83 5.18
CA ARG A 66 -4.62 24.81 6.21
C ARG A 66 -3.65 23.64 6.17
N TYR A 67 -3.03 23.35 5.02
CA TYR A 67 -2.15 22.21 4.84
C TYR A 67 -1.01 22.10 5.88
N PRO A 68 -0.28 23.18 6.22
CA PRO A 68 0.77 23.11 7.23
C PRO A 68 0.26 22.99 8.68
N LEU A 69 -1.06 23.14 8.91
CA LEU A 69 -1.67 22.97 10.24
C LEU A 69 -1.97 21.50 10.58
N ASN A 70 -1.75 20.57 9.64
CA ASN A 70 -1.77 19.15 9.93
C ASN A 70 -0.72 18.79 11.00
N SER A 71 -1.00 17.80 11.84
CA SER A 71 -0.14 17.40 12.98
C SER A 71 1.30 17.14 12.58
N ASN A 72 1.51 16.46 11.44
CA ASN A 72 2.84 16.16 10.91
C ASN A 72 3.61 17.43 10.53
N ALA A 73 3.04 18.27 9.66
CA ALA A 73 3.69 19.50 9.19
C ALA A 73 3.89 20.52 10.31
N LEU A 74 2.91 20.68 11.19
CA LEU A 74 2.98 21.61 12.31
C LEU A 74 4.07 21.20 13.31
N GLY A 75 4.21 19.89 13.58
CA GLY A 75 5.29 19.35 14.39
C GLY A 75 6.68 19.70 13.86
N ILE A 76 6.89 19.57 12.54
CA ILE A 76 8.15 19.94 11.89
C ILE A 76 8.39 21.44 11.92
N ILE A 77 7.39 22.24 11.54
CA ILE A 77 7.51 23.70 11.53
C ILE A 77 7.90 24.20 12.91
N VAL A 78 7.20 23.77 13.96
CA VAL A 78 7.50 24.17 15.34
C VAL A 78 8.87 23.65 15.78
N GLY A 79 9.15 22.36 15.56
CA GLY A 79 10.40 21.73 15.97
C GLY A 79 11.64 22.37 15.34
N LEU A 80 11.63 22.59 14.02
CA LEU A 80 12.73 23.22 13.30
C LEU A 80 12.88 24.70 13.66
N SER A 81 11.78 25.41 13.93
CA SER A 81 11.83 26.82 14.32
C SER A 81 12.42 27.01 15.72
N VAL A 82 12.05 26.15 16.66
CA VAL A 82 12.64 26.12 18.01
C VAL A 82 14.12 25.77 17.91
N ALA A 83 14.47 24.72 17.17
CA ALA A 83 15.86 24.30 16.98
C ALA A 83 16.72 25.43 16.38
N SER A 84 16.23 26.08 15.32
CA SER A 84 16.94 27.19 14.67
C SER A 84 17.09 28.41 15.58
N THR A 85 16.08 28.72 16.40
CA THR A 85 16.12 29.86 17.35
C THR A 85 17.11 29.60 18.49
N VAL A 86 17.06 28.40 19.07
CA VAL A 86 18.00 27.98 20.13
C VAL A 86 19.42 28.05 19.60
N LEU A 87 19.66 27.50 18.41
CA LEU A 87 20.97 27.49 17.78
C LEU A 87 21.49 28.90 17.47
N SER A 88 20.60 29.82 17.06
CA SER A 88 20.92 31.23 16.82
C SER A 88 21.21 32.03 18.10
N SER A 89 20.74 31.56 19.26
CA SER A 89 20.93 32.23 20.56
C SER A 89 22.22 31.80 21.26
N LEU A 90 22.91 30.78 20.76
CA LEU A 90 24.17 30.31 21.34
C LEU A 90 25.31 31.28 20.98
N PRO A 91 26.07 31.79 21.97
CA PRO A 91 27.10 32.81 21.77
C PRO A 91 28.39 32.29 21.10
N PHE A 92 28.41 31.05 20.63
CA PHE A 92 29.59 30.42 20.06
C PHE A 92 29.62 30.61 18.52
N ALA A 93 30.58 31.39 18.02
CA ALA A 93 30.81 31.58 16.58
C ALA A 93 31.77 30.50 16.03
N GLY A 94 31.36 29.23 16.07
CA GLY A 94 32.17 28.09 15.63
C GLY A 94 31.65 27.41 14.37
N LEU A 95 32.54 26.75 13.62
CA LEU A 95 32.22 25.91 12.46
C LEU A 95 31.10 24.89 12.75
N ILE A 96 31.04 24.38 13.99
CA ILE A 96 30.01 23.44 14.46
C ILE A 96 28.60 24.05 14.39
N ILE A 97 28.41 25.28 14.87
CA ILE A 97 27.10 25.95 14.84
C ILE A 97 26.69 26.32 13.41
N LEU A 98 27.65 26.67 12.57
CA LEU A 98 27.40 26.88 11.14
C LEU A 98 26.91 25.58 10.47
N ILE A 99 27.57 24.44 10.73
CA ILE A 99 27.16 23.13 10.21
C ILE A 99 25.75 22.76 10.71
N LEU A 100 25.47 22.94 12.01
CA LEU A 100 24.16 22.65 12.58
C LEU A 100 23.05 23.53 11.96
N ASN A 101 23.31 24.82 11.72
CA ASN A 101 22.34 25.71 11.08
C ASN A 101 22.09 25.28 9.64
N LEU A 102 23.13 24.86 8.94
CA LEU A 102 23.01 24.34 7.58
C LEU A 102 22.18 23.04 7.53
N ILE A 103 22.34 22.15 8.52
CA ILE A 103 21.52 20.93 8.64
C ILE A 103 20.05 21.27 8.91
N VAL A 104 19.76 22.20 9.83
CA VAL A 104 18.38 22.62 10.14
C VAL A 104 17.72 23.31 8.94
N ALA A 105 18.45 24.19 8.26
CA ALA A 105 18.00 24.81 7.01
C ALA A 105 17.77 23.77 5.91
N GLY A 106 18.69 22.81 5.77
CA GLY A 106 18.55 21.68 4.86
C GLY A 106 17.31 20.85 5.16
N ALA A 107 17.03 20.53 6.43
CA ALA A 107 15.85 19.76 6.84
C ALA A 107 14.56 20.50 6.52
N THR A 108 14.55 21.82 6.73
CA THR A 108 13.41 22.69 6.40
C THR A 108 13.10 22.63 4.90
N VAL A 109 14.12 22.80 4.07
CA VAL A 109 13.94 22.80 2.61
C VAL A 109 13.65 21.39 2.09
N ASN A 110 14.29 20.36 2.66
CA ASN A 110 14.00 18.95 2.37
C ASN A 110 12.51 18.64 2.57
N TYR A 111 11.97 19.00 3.74
CA TYR A 111 10.58 18.77 4.05
C TYR A 111 9.63 19.55 3.13
N ALA A 112 9.98 20.78 2.77
CA ALA A 112 9.22 21.55 1.80
C ALA A 112 9.23 20.86 0.42
N PHE A 113 10.37 20.35 -0.04
CA PHE A 113 10.47 19.56 -1.27
C PHE A 113 9.67 18.26 -1.22
N MET A 114 9.68 17.55 -0.09
CA MET A 114 8.82 16.38 0.10
C MET A 114 7.34 16.73 -0.03
N CYS A 115 6.91 17.86 0.53
CA CYS A 115 5.54 18.35 0.35
C CYS A 115 5.23 18.64 -1.12
N LEU A 116 6.18 19.22 -1.86
CA LEU A 116 6.03 19.46 -3.30
C LEU A 116 5.89 18.16 -4.08
N LYS A 117 6.79 17.18 -3.88
CA LYS A 117 6.76 15.89 -4.57
C LYS A 117 5.47 15.11 -4.25
N SER A 118 5.16 14.95 -2.97
CA SER A 118 3.94 14.30 -2.49
C SER A 118 2.67 14.94 -3.08
N THR A 119 2.60 16.28 -3.10
CA THR A 119 1.45 16.99 -3.69
C THR A 119 1.39 16.86 -5.21
N ALA A 120 2.55 16.85 -5.90
CA ALA A 120 2.62 16.64 -7.33
C ALA A 120 2.15 15.24 -7.75
N GLU A 121 2.36 14.23 -6.91
CA GLU A 121 1.85 12.86 -7.08
C GLU A 121 0.35 12.72 -6.79
N GLY A 122 -0.29 13.79 -6.28
CA GLY A 122 -1.71 13.82 -5.94
C GLY A 122 -2.02 13.52 -4.47
N ASN A 123 -1.01 13.30 -3.63
CA ASN A 123 -1.19 13.14 -2.18
C ASN A 123 -1.36 14.52 -1.52
N MET A 124 -2.58 14.81 -1.04
CA MET A 124 -2.92 16.13 -0.49
C MET A 124 -2.68 16.24 1.02
N GLU A 125 -2.06 15.23 1.63
CA GLU A 125 -1.73 15.16 3.05
C GLU A 125 -0.24 15.35 3.30
N ALA A 126 0.09 15.92 4.47
CA ALA A 126 1.47 16.22 4.82
C ALA A 126 2.29 14.95 5.11
N PRO A 127 3.49 14.79 4.50
CA PRO A 127 4.36 13.64 4.74
C PRO A 127 4.68 13.45 6.23
N PRO A 128 4.89 12.19 6.67
CA PRO A 128 5.17 11.87 8.05
C PRO A 128 6.52 12.42 8.52
N ILE A 129 6.61 12.71 9.83
CA ILE A 129 7.80 13.36 10.42
C ILE A 129 9.07 12.53 10.27
N ALA A 130 8.94 11.19 10.30
CA ALA A 130 10.06 10.26 10.24
C ALA A 130 10.88 10.39 8.95
N GLU A 131 10.23 10.76 7.84
CA GLU A 131 10.86 10.85 6.53
C GLU A 131 11.54 12.21 6.29
N ALA A 132 11.21 13.24 7.08
CA ALA A 132 11.74 14.59 6.87
C ALA A 132 13.25 14.74 7.04
N PHE A 133 13.89 13.77 7.70
CA PHE A 133 15.34 13.75 7.91
C PHE A 133 16.08 12.83 6.92
N SER A 134 15.37 12.01 6.14
CA SER A 134 15.98 11.17 5.12
C SER A 134 16.34 12.04 3.90
N GLY A 135 17.51 11.81 3.30
CA GLY A 135 17.94 12.55 2.10
C GLY A 135 18.29 14.03 2.31
N THR A 136 18.18 14.59 3.52
CA THR A 136 18.42 16.01 3.82
C THR A 136 19.76 16.54 3.29
N LEU A 137 20.84 15.78 3.46
CA LEU A 137 22.17 16.19 2.99
C LEU A 137 22.25 16.25 1.47
N GLN A 138 21.66 15.28 0.76
CA GLN A 138 21.68 15.23 -0.70
C GLN A 138 20.94 16.43 -1.29
N ILE A 139 19.73 16.71 -0.80
CA ILE A 139 18.92 17.83 -1.28
C ILE A 139 19.58 19.17 -0.93
N LEU A 140 20.12 19.31 0.28
CA LEU A 140 20.88 20.49 0.70
C LEU A 140 22.07 20.78 -0.23
N PHE A 141 22.91 19.79 -0.54
CA PHE A 141 24.06 20.01 -1.44
C PHE A 141 23.64 20.33 -2.87
N ARG A 142 22.56 19.72 -3.37
CA ARG A 142 22.03 20.01 -4.70
C ARG A 142 21.49 21.44 -4.79
N LEU A 143 20.74 21.89 -3.78
CA LEU A 143 20.22 23.26 -3.70
C LEU A 143 21.33 24.29 -3.52
N LEU A 144 22.32 24.00 -2.69
CA LEU A 144 23.47 24.88 -2.50
C LEU A 144 24.26 25.02 -3.81
N GLY A 145 24.48 23.91 -4.53
CA GLY A 145 25.08 23.92 -5.86
C GLY A 145 24.27 24.73 -6.87
N MET A 146 22.94 24.59 -6.86
CA MET A 146 22.05 25.35 -7.72
C MET A 146 22.10 26.87 -7.45
N ILE A 147 22.01 27.27 -6.18
CA ILE A 147 22.12 28.68 -5.77
C ILE A 147 23.49 29.25 -6.15
N LEU A 148 24.56 28.47 -5.96
CA LEU A 148 25.91 28.88 -6.32
C LEU A 148 26.08 29.08 -7.83
N LEU A 149 25.53 28.19 -8.66
CA LEU A 149 25.54 28.31 -10.12
C LEU A 149 24.77 29.54 -10.59
N ILE A 150 23.56 29.77 -10.05
CA ILE A 150 22.75 30.95 -10.34
C ILE A 150 23.52 32.23 -9.95
N GLY A 151 24.07 32.26 -8.73
CA GLY A 151 24.83 33.41 -8.22
C GLY A 151 26.06 33.72 -9.06
N LEU A 152 26.83 32.69 -9.45
CA LEU A 152 27.99 32.83 -10.33
C LEU A 152 27.58 33.36 -11.71
N GLY A 153 26.45 32.89 -12.25
CA GLY A 153 25.90 33.37 -13.52
C GLY A 153 25.55 34.86 -13.46
N ILE A 154 24.83 35.31 -12.42
CA ILE A 154 24.50 36.73 -12.22
C ILE A 154 25.78 37.56 -12.05
N TYR A 155 26.75 37.08 -11.28
CA TYR A 155 28.03 37.76 -11.09
C TYR A 155 28.83 37.88 -12.39
N ALA A 156 28.85 36.83 -13.21
CA ALA A 156 29.51 36.84 -14.53
C ALA A 156 28.85 37.87 -15.47
N ILE A 157 27.50 37.93 -15.50
CA ILE A 157 26.77 38.94 -16.27
C ILE A 157 27.11 40.35 -15.76
N GLY A 158 27.15 40.56 -14.45
CA GLY A 158 27.47 41.87 -13.86
C GLY A 158 28.88 42.34 -14.16
N SER A 159 29.85 41.42 -14.12
CA SER A 159 31.26 41.74 -14.38
C SER A 159 31.59 41.91 -15.86
N THR A 160 30.85 41.27 -16.78
CA THR A 160 31.11 41.33 -18.24
C THR A 160 30.22 42.33 -18.99
N LEU A 161 28.94 42.40 -18.64
CA LEU A 161 27.91 43.18 -19.35
C LEU A 161 27.42 44.40 -18.54
N GLY A 162 27.83 44.50 -17.27
CA GLY A 162 27.55 45.64 -16.40
C GLY A 162 26.41 45.41 -15.39
N PRO A 163 26.32 46.27 -14.36
CA PRO A 163 25.41 46.07 -13.22
C PRO A 163 23.93 46.17 -13.60
N GLY A 164 23.59 46.94 -14.63
CA GLY A 164 22.21 47.06 -15.12
C GLY A 164 21.65 45.73 -15.64
N LEU A 165 22.44 44.99 -16.43
CA LEU A 165 22.03 43.67 -16.93
C LEU A 165 22.00 42.63 -15.80
N ALA A 166 22.90 42.70 -14.82
CA ALA A 166 22.84 41.83 -13.64
C ALA A 166 21.56 42.06 -12.79
N MET A 167 21.08 43.30 -12.70
CA MET A 167 19.82 43.61 -12.04
C MET A 167 18.64 43.00 -12.79
N VAL A 168 18.60 43.13 -14.12
CA VAL A 168 17.56 42.50 -14.95
C VAL A 168 17.61 40.97 -14.82
N ALA A 169 18.81 40.37 -14.88
CA ALA A 169 19.00 38.94 -14.71
C ALA A 169 18.52 38.46 -13.33
N SER A 170 18.80 39.22 -12.27
CA SER A 170 18.30 38.93 -10.92
C SER A 170 16.77 38.90 -10.86
N VAL A 171 16.08 39.84 -11.51
CA VAL A 171 14.60 39.87 -11.56
C VAL A 171 14.06 38.68 -12.35
N VAL A 172 14.67 38.33 -13.48
CA VAL A 172 14.28 37.15 -14.28
C VAL A 172 14.44 35.87 -13.47
N VAL A 173 15.57 35.70 -12.78
CA VAL A 173 15.81 34.56 -11.89
C VAL A 173 14.81 34.53 -10.74
N MET A 174 14.49 35.68 -10.14
CA MET A 174 13.50 35.76 -9.06
C MET A 174 12.12 35.26 -9.51
N ILE A 175 11.67 35.67 -10.70
CA ILE A 175 10.41 35.21 -11.29
C ILE A 175 10.51 33.75 -11.73
N GLY A 176 11.67 33.31 -12.21
CA GLY A 176 11.93 31.94 -12.66
C GLY A 176 12.19 30.93 -11.53
N LEU A 177 12.54 31.38 -10.32
CA LEU A 177 12.93 30.51 -9.22
C LEU A 177 11.87 29.46 -8.86
N PRO A 178 10.57 29.78 -8.76
CA PRO A 178 9.55 28.76 -8.54
C PRO A 178 9.51 27.73 -9.66
N ALA A 179 9.59 28.15 -10.93
CA ALA A 179 9.64 27.23 -12.06
C ALA A 179 10.89 26.34 -12.04
N ILE A 180 12.07 26.89 -11.69
CA ILE A 180 13.32 26.12 -11.56
C ILE A 180 13.18 25.05 -10.46
N LEU A 181 12.61 25.42 -9.30
CA LEU A 181 12.38 24.49 -8.19
C LEU A 181 11.32 23.43 -8.53
N MET A 182 10.27 23.79 -9.27
CA MET A 182 9.30 22.82 -9.82
C MET A 182 9.98 21.85 -10.78
N CYS A 183 10.82 22.35 -11.69
CA CYS A 183 11.60 21.54 -12.62
C CYS A 183 12.54 20.58 -11.89
N PHE A 184 13.18 21.05 -10.83
CA PHE A 184 14.04 20.22 -10.00
C PHE A 184 13.25 19.15 -9.25
N GLY A 185 12.02 19.46 -8.85
CA GLY A 185 11.11 18.51 -8.19
C GLY A 185 10.76 17.29 -9.04
N TYR A 186 10.80 17.36 -10.38
CA TYR A 186 10.51 16.23 -11.26
C TYR A 186 11.70 15.72 -12.07
N THR A 187 12.68 16.55 -12.43
CA THR A 187 13.85 16.09 -13.24
C THR A 187 14.97 15.50 -12.39
N ASP A 188 14.97 15.77 -11.08
CA ASP A 188 16.05 15.43 -10.13
C ASP A 188 17.47 15.88 -10.57
N SER A 189 17.55 16.75 -11.58
CA SER A 189 18.76 17.20 -12.27
C SER A 189 18.92 18.71 -12.20
N ILE A 190 20.03 19.17 -11.61
CA ILE A 190 20.31 20.61 -11.43
C ILE A 190 20.50 21.30 -12.78
N LEU A 191 21.27 20.70 -13.69
CA LEU A 191 21.61 21.31 -14.97
C LEU A 191 20.38 21.45 -15.86
N GLU A 192 19.50 20.44 -15.84
CA GLU A 192 18.26 20.46 -16.61
C GLU A 192 17.25 21.46 -16.06
N SER A 193 17.16 21.56 -14.73
CA SER A 193 16.28 22.53 -14.05
C SER A 193 16.71 23.99 -14.29
N LEU A 194 18.02 24.23 -14.41
CA LEU A 194 18.59 25.54 -14.72
C LEU A 194 18.55 25.89 -16.21
N ASN A 195 18.14 24.95 -17.08
CA ASN A 195 18.03 25.21 -18.51
C ASN A 195 16.91 26.23 -18.77
N PRO A 196 17.20 27.39 -19.40
CA PRO A 196 16.21 28.42 -19.69
C PRO A 196 15.04 27.91 -20.51
N PHE A 197 15.26 26.96 -21.42
CA PHE A 197 14.17 26.41 -22.23
C PHE A 197 13.17 25.62 -21.38
N THR A 198 13.64 24.88 -20.37
CA THR A 198 12.80 24.02 -19.51
C THR A 198 11.89 24.84 -18.62
N PHE A 199 12.44 25.78 -17.83
CA PHE A 199 11.61 26.58 -16.94
C PHE A 199 10.76 27.61 -17.68
N VAL A 200 11.22 28.17 -18.82
CA VAL A 200 10.39 29.06 -19.65
C VAL A 200 9.23 28.28 -20.27
N ARG A 201 9.46 27.05 -20.73
CA ARG A 201 8.37 26.17 -21.22
C ARG A 201 7.34 25.91 -20.14
N LEU A 202 7.76 25.65 -18.90
CA LEU A 202 6.83 25.49 -17.77
C LEU A 202 5.98 26.77 -17.57
N ILE A 203 6.62 27.94 -17.52
CA ILE A 203 5.95 29.23 -17.35
C ILE A 203 4.94 29.48 -18.47
N THR A 204 5.30 29.24 -19.73
CA THR A 204 4.41 29.48 -20.87
C THR A 204 3.29 28.44 -20.99
N THR A 205 3.54 27.20 -20.57
CA THR A 205 2.55 26.11 -20.58
C THR A 205 1.47 26.35 -19.53
N VAL A 206 1.87 26.80 -18.34
CA VAL A 206 0.90 27.11 -17.30
C VAL A 206 0.23 28.46 -17.55
N GLY A 207 0.98 29.48 -17.97
CA GLY A 207 0.45 30.79 -18.35
C GLY A 207 0.09 31.68 -17.15
N LEU A 208 -1.05 32.39 -17.24
CA LEU A 208 -1.49 33.39 -16.24
C LEU A 208 -1.52 32.88 -14.79
N PRO A 209 -1.94 31.64 -14.49
CA PRO A 209 -1.84 31.06 -13.16
C PRO A 209 -0.45 31.15 -12.53
N TYR A 210 0.61 31.03 -13.31
CA TYR A 210 1.98 31.17 -12.80
C TYR A 210 2.26 32.60 -12.32
N ALA A 211 1.78 33.62 -13.03
CA ALA A 211 1.90 35.00 -12.58
C ALA A 211 1.19 35.23 -11.24
N VAL A 212 0.02 34.60 -11.04
CA VAL A 212 -0.70 34.64 -9.76
C VAL A 212 0.13 34.00 -8.64
N LEU A 213 0.75 32.83 -8.90
CA LEU A 213 1.65 32.17 -7.94
C LEU A 213 2.82 33.09 -7.54
N VAL A 214 3.47 33.72 -8.53
CA VAL A 214 4.58 34.65 -8.29
C VAL A 214 4.12 35.86 -7.48
N ILE A 215 2.95 36.45 -7.76
CA ILE A 215 2.39 37.55 -6.96
C ILE A 215 2.18 37.11 -5.52
N PHE A 216 1.63 35.92 -5.28
CA PHE A 216 1.48 35.37 -3.93
C PHE A 216 2.83 35.21 -3.23
N LEU A 217 3.85 34.73 -3.94
CA LEU A 217 5.21 34.61 -3.41
C LEU A 217 5.79 35.97 -3.03
N MET A 218 5.58 37.00 -3.84
CA MET A 218 6.00 38.37 -3.51
C MET A 218 5.27 38.90 -2.27
N ILE A 219 3.96 38.68 -2.16
CA ILE A 219 3.16 39.11 -1.00
C ILE A 219 3.68 38.42 0.28
N MET A 220 4.02 37.14 0.23
CA MET A 220 4.51 36.38 1.38
C MET A 220 5.94 36.76 1.79
N ILE A 221 6.82 37.03 0.81
CA ILE A 221 8.17 37.52 1.11
C ILE A 221 8.12 38.94 1.69
N THR A 222 7.31 39.82 1.12
CA THR A 222 7.18 41.21 1.61
C THR A 222 6.50 41.28 2.97
N SER A 223 5.52 40.42 3.26
CA SER A 223 4.86 40.38 4.57
C SER A 223 5.82 39.99 5.70
N MET A 224 6.79 39.10 5.45
CA MET A 224 7.89 38.82 6.38
C MET A 224 8.73 40.06 6.68
N GLY A 225 9.07 40.85 5.66
CA GLY A 225 9.83 42.09 5.84
C GLY A 225 9.09 43.14 6.69
N VAL A 226 7.78 43.29 6.47
CA VAL A 226 6.94 44.20 7.26
C VAL A 226 6.78 43.70 8.70
N LEU A 227 6.62 42.38 8.89
CA LEU A 227 6.47 41.78 10.20
C LEU A 227 7.72 41.99 11.08
N GLN A 228 8.91 41.92 10.48
CA GLN A 228 10.17 42.23 11.15
C GLN A 228 10.20 43.66 11.71
N GLN A 229 9.63 44.63 10.98
CA GLN A 229 9.54 46.03 11.42
C GLN A 229 8.50 46.24 12.54
N LEU A 230 7.39 45.49 12.51
CA LEU A 230 6.28 45.61 13.48
C LEU A 230 6.57 44.97 14.84
N ILE A 231 7.21 43.79 14.87
CA ILE A 231 7.46 43.05 16.12
C ILE A 231 8.47 43.76 17.03
N GLY A 232 9.34 44.60 16.46
CA GLY A 232 10.38 45.32 17.20
C GLY A 232 11.44 44.39 17.83
N THR A 233 12.47 44.96 18.45
CA THR A 233 13.61 44.20 19.02
C THR A 233 13.45 43.85 20.50
N ASN A 234 12.28 44.13 21.11
CA ASN A 234 12.11 44.10 22.57
C ASN A 234 12.24 42.70 23.19
N LEU A 235 12.01 41.62 22.41
CA LEU A 235 12.27 40.23 22.79
C LEU A 235 12.92 39.50 21.61
N ALA A 236 14.24 39.65 21.47
CA ALA A 236 14.99 39.13 20.33
C ALA A 236 14.70 37.65 20.02
N ALA A 237 14.78 36.76 21.02
CA ALA A 237 14.55 35.33 20.83
C ALA A 237 13.11 34.98 20.41
N LEU A 238 12.09 35.62 21.02
CA LEU A 238 10.70 35.38 20.66
C LEU A 238 10.39 35.92 19.26
N SER A 239 10.95 37.09 18.91
CA SER A 239 10.80 37.66 17.56
C SER A 239 11.40 36.74 16.50
N THR A 240 12.58 36.19 16.76
CA THR A 240 13.27 35.24 15.86
C THR A 240 12.48 33.95 15.72
N LEU A 241 11.95 33.40 16.82
CA LEU A 241 11.12 32.19 16.79
C LEU A 241 9.88 32.36 15.91
N ILE A 242 9.18 33.48 16.09
CA ILE A 242 7.97 33.79 15.31
C ILE A 242 8.34 33.98 13.83
N GLN A 243 9.42 34.69 13.53
CA GLN A 243 9.86 34.91 12.14
C GLN A 243 10.24 33.61 11.44
N ILE A 244 11.03 32.74 12.08
CA ILE A 244 11.41 31.44 11.53
C ILE A 244 10.18 30.54 11.40
N GLY A 245 9.29 30.56 12.39
CA GLY A 245 8.02 29.82 12.37
C GLY A 245 7.16 30.17 11.17
N ILE A 246 6.96 31.46 10.92
CA ILE A 246 6.13 31.89 9.79
C ILE A 246 6.87 31.67 8.46
N GLY A 247 8.19 31.86 8.41
CA GLY A 247 9.00 31.53 7.23
C GLY A 247 8.89 30.06 6.83
N ASN A 248 9.01 29.15 7.81
CA ASN A 248 8.85 27.71 7.60
C ASN A 248 7.43 27.35 7.17
N TYR A 249 6.42 27.97 7.79
CA TYR A 249 5.02 27.81 7.39
C TYR A 249 4.78 28.25 5.94
N TYR A 250 5.28 29.43 5.55
CA TYR A 250 5.18 29.96 4.19
C TYR A 250 5.93 29.11 3.17
N SER A 251 7.08 28.54 3.54
CA SER A 251 7.81 27.59 2.70
C SER A 251 6.95 26.37 2.39
N VAL A 252 6.37 25.73 3.41
CA VAL A 252 5.50 24.56 3.20
C VAL A 252 4.29 24.89 2.33
N VAL A 253 3.62 26.03 2.57
CA VAL A 253 2.50 26.48 1.72
C VAL A 253 2.94 26.66 0.26
N MET A 254 4.08 27.31 0.03
CA MET A 254 4.57 27.58 -1.32
C MET A 254 4.91 26.29 -2.06
N PHE A 255 5.64 25.38 -1.43
CA PHE A 255 5.99 24.11 -2.04
C PHE A 255 4.77 23.21 -2.28
N HIS A 256 3.77 23.23 -1.38
CA HIS A 256 2.49 22.56 -1.59
C HIS A 256 1.74 23.15 -2.78
N LEU A 257 1.65 24.48 -2.90
CA LEU A 257 1.03 25.15 -4.06
C LEU A 257 1.77 24.82 -5.36
N MET A 258 3.10 24.75 -5.31
CA MET A 258 3.91 24.40 -6.48
C MET A 258 3.67 22.95 -6.91
N GLY A 259 3.64 22.02 -5.96
CA GLY A 259 3.30 20.61 -6.22
C GLY A 259 1.88 20.47 -6.75
N TYR A 260 0.91 21.20 -6.19
CA TYR A 260 -0.46 21.20 -6.67
C TYR A 260 -0.59 21.73 -8.11
N MET A 261 0.23 22.71 -8.47
CA MET A 261 0.27 23.25 -9.82
C MET A 261 0.90 22.27 -10.81
N LEU A 262 1.94 21.53 -10.41
CA LEU A 262 2.46 20.41 -11.18
C LEU A 262 1.38 19.34 -11.39
N TYR A 263 0.70 18.94 -10.33
CA TYR A 263 -0.44 18.01 -10.39
C TYR A 263 -1.55 18.50 -11.34
N GLN A 264 -1.89 19.79 -11.30
CA GLN A 264 -2.92 20.37 -12.17
C GLN A 264 -2.51 20.38 -13.65
N TYR A 265 -1.24 20.66 -13.96
CA TYR A 265 -0.74 20.84 -15.33
C TYR A 265 0.08 19.65 -15.86
N GLN A 266 0.04 18.52 -15.16
CA GLN A 266 0.84 17.33 -15.44
C GLN A 266 0.78 16.91 -16.93
N ASP A 267 -0.43 16.72 -17.47
CA ASP A 267 -0.66 16.35 -18.88
C ASP A 267 -0.10 17.36 -19.88
N LYS A 268 -0.22 18.67 -19.59
CA LYS A 268 0.23 19.74 -20.50
C LYS A 268 1.73 19.95 -20.48
N LEU A 269 2.35 19.72 -19.32
CA LEU A 269 3.80 19.84 -19.16
C LEU A 269 4.55 18.68 -19.83
N GLY A 270 3.84 17.64 -20.32
CA GLY A 270 4.46 16.38 -20.69
C GLY A 270 5.05 15.66 -19.47
N VAL A 271 4.82 16.21 -18.28
CA VAL A 271 4.92 15.55 -16.99
C VAL A 271 3.63 14.74 -16.88
N ALA A 272 3.35 13.85 -17.84
CA ALA A 272 2.82 12.57 -17.42
C ALA A 272 3.85 12.16 -16.38
N SER A 273 3.49 12.30 -15.10
CA SER A 273 4.18 11.74 -13.94
C SER A 273 5.01 10.59 -14.47
N SER A 274 6.32 10.83 -14.53
CA SER A 274 7.23 10.29 -15.51
C SER A 274 6.72 8.95 -16.01
N ALA A 275 6.14 8.87 -17.22
CA ALA A 275 5.84 7.56 -17.81
C ALA A 275 7.13 6.75 -18.10
N ASP A 276 8.27 7.28 -17.66
CA ASP A 276 9.56 6.61 -17.54
C ASP A 276 10.02 6.38 -16.08
N GLU A 277 9.36 6.92 -15.03
CA GLU A 277 9.72 6.73 -13.60
C GLU A 277 8.55 6.25 -12.71
N LEU A 278 7.28 6.46 -13.07
CA LEU A 278 6.14 5.67 -12.55
C LEU A 278 6.13 4.24 -13.08
N PHE A 279 7.01 3.95 -14.04
CA PHE A 279 7.29 2.61 -14.53
C PHE A 279 8.73 2.16 -14.18
N GLU A 280 9.30 2.74 -13.12
CA GLU A 280 10.19 1.96 -12.24
C GLU A 280 9.39 1.08 -11.27
N ASP A 281 8.06 1.08 -11.34
CA ASP A 281 7.30 -0.11 -10.93
C ASP A 281 7.66 -1.22 -11.92
N GLU A 282 8.30 -2.27 -11.41
CA GLU A 282 8.41 -3.56 -12.10
C GLU A 282 7.09 -3.85 -12.82
N ALA A 283 7.17 -4.27 -14.09
CA ALA A 283 6.00 -4.70 -14.85
C ALA A 283 5.07 -5.50 -13.94
N ALA A 284 3.81 -5.04 -13.82
CA ALA A 284 2.91 -5.54 -12.79
C ALA A 284 2.91 -7.07 -12.82
N GLU A 285 3.04 -7.70 -11.64
CA GLU A 285 3.18 -9.15 -11.56
C GLU A 285 2.06 -9.80 -12.39
N PRO A 286 2.36 -10.78 -13.26
CA PRO A 286 1.34 -11.37 -14.14
C PRO A 286 0.09 -11.87 -13.38
N ALA A 287 0.27 -12.30 -12.12
CA ALA A 287 -0.82 -12.65 -11.23
C ALA A 287 -1.74 -11.47 -10.90
N ASP A 288 -1.20 -10.29 -10.60
CA ASP A 288 -1.98 -9.10 -10.26
C ASP A 288 -2.74 -8.56 -11.47
N VAL A 289 -2.12 -8.55 -12.65
CA VAL A 289 -2.80 -8.18 -13.91
C VAL A 289 -3.99 -9.11 -14.18
N ALA A 290 -3.79 -10.43 -14.02
CA ALA A 290 -4.88 -11.41 -14.19
C ALA A 290 -6.02 -11.21 -13.16
N LEU A 291 -5.69 -10.91 -11.91
CA LEU A 291 -6.69 -10.63 -10.86
C LEU A 291 -7.49 -9.36 -11.15
N GLN A 292 -6.82 -8.30 -11.62
CA GLN A 292 -7.48 -7.06 -12.04
C GLN A 292 -8.40 -7.29 -13.25
N HIS A 293 -7.92 -8.03 -14.26
CA HIS A 293 -8.71 -8.39 -15.44
C HIS A 293 -9.95 -9.20 -15.05
N ALA A 294 -9.78 -10.21 -14.20
CA ALA A 294 -10.87 -11.00 -13.66
C ALA A 294 -11.89 -10.13 -12.90
N ASN A 295 -11.45 -9.15 -12.10
CA ASN A 295 -12.36 -8.25 -11.38
C ASN A 295 -13.19 -7.37 -12.32
N VAL A 296 -12.60 -6.86 -13.39
CA VAL A 296 -13.31 -6.10 -14.42
C VAL A 296 -14.38 -6.98 -15.09
N ARG A 297 -14.02 -8.21 -15.48
CA ARG A 297 -14.93 -9.16 -16.14
C ARG A 297 -16.03 -9.67 -15.19
N LEU A 298 -15.73 -9.83 -13.90
CA LEU A 298 -16.72 -10.15 -12.86
C LEU A 298 -17.81 -9.08 -12.74
N LYS A 299 -17.42 -7.79 -12.78
CA LYS A 299 -18.39 -6.68 -12.71
C LYS A 299 -19.27 -6.57 -13.96
N LEU A 300 -18.80 -7.12 -15.09
CA LEU A 300 -19.59 -7.24 -16.31
C LEU A 300 -20.49 -8.48 -16.32
N GLY A 301 -20.38 -9.38 -15.33
CA GLY A 301 -21.13 -10.63 -15.28
C GLY A 301 -20.60 -11.71 -16.22
N GLU A 302 -19.41 -11.54 -16.80
CA GLU A 302 -18.81 -12.47 -17.76
C GLU A 302 -18.09 -13.62 -17.05
N TYR A 303 -18.84 -14.46 -16.33
CA TYR A 303 -18.26 -15.51 -15.46
C TYR A 303 -17.42 -16.55 -16.20
N ASP A 304 -17.79 -16.91 -17.44
CA ASP A 304 -17.02 -17.90 -18.21
C ASP A 304 -15.62 -17.38 -18.57
N ARG A 305 -15.51 -16.09 -18.95
CA ARG A 305 -14.22 -15.46 -19.21
C ARG A 305 -13.36 -15.35 -17.96
N VAL A 306 -13.98 -15.12 -16.80
CA VAL A 306 -13.26 -15.08 -15.51
C VAL A 306 -12.65 -16.44 -15.19
N ASP A 307 -13.39 -17.53 -15.45
CA ASP A 307 -12.90 -18.90 -15.28
C ASP A 307 -11.65 -19.13 -16.15
N ASP A 308 -11.70 -18.75 -17.43
CA ASP A 308 -10.57 -18.87 -18.35
C ASP A 308 -9.37 -18.01 -17.94
N ILE A 309 -9.58 -16.75 -17.57
CA ILE A 309 -8.51 -15.82 -17.17
C ILE A 309 -7.76 -16.35 -15.94
N LEU A 310 -8.50 -16.72 -14.87
CA LEU A 310 -7.88 -17.19 -13.63
C LEU A 310 -7.19 -18.54 -13.82
N LYS A 311 -7.77 -19.43 -14.63
CA LYS A 311 -7.16 -20.72 -14.94
C LYS A 311 -5.87 -20.56 -15.73
N ASN A 312 -5.85 -19.74 -16.77
CA ASN A 312 -4.65 -19.46 -17.55
C ASN A 312 -3.57 -18.78 -16.69
N ALA A 313 -3.97 -17.89 -15.78
CA ALA A 313 -3.03 -17.23 -14.88
C ALA A 313 -2.35 -18.24 -13.93
N LEU A 314 -3.07 -19.27 -13.46
CA LEU A 314 -2.49 -20.33 -12.62
C LEU A 314 -1.43 -21.16 -13.36
N ASP A 315 -1.58 -21.31 -14.68
CA ASP A 315 -0.59 -22.00 -15.51
C ASP A 315 0.68 -21.13 -15.69
N VAL A 316 0.55 -19.80 -15.68
CA VAL A 316 1.69 -18.85 -15.80
C VAL A 316 2.40 -18.63 -14.47
N THR A 317 1.66 -18.43 -13.37
CA THR A 317 2.20 -18.11 -12.03
C THR A 317 1.73 -19.10 -10.95
N PRO A 318 2.11 -20.38 -11.03
CA PRO A 318 1.63 -21.42 -10.11
C PRO A 318 2.08 -21.23 -8.66
N GLY A 319 3.10 -20.42 -8.40
CA GLY A 319 3.60 -20.12 -7.06
C GLY A 319 2.78 -19.06 -6.29
N ASN A 320 1.91 -18.31 -6.97
CA ASN A 320 1.20 -17.20 -6.34
C ASN A 320 -0.02 -17.69 -5.53
N LYS A 321 0.11 -17.70 -4.20
CA LYS A 321 -0.92 -18.19 -3.26
C LYS A 321 -2.26 -17.44 -3.39
N ARG A 322 -2.23 -16.12 -3.67
CA ARG A 322 -3.43 -15.28 -3.78
C ARG A 322 -4.30 -15.72 -4.96
N LEU A 323 -3.66 -16.10 -6.06
CA LEU A 323 -4.35 -16.52 -7.28
C LEU A 323 -5.12 -17.84 -7.07
N TRP A 324 -4.50 -18.82 -6.43
CA TRP A 324 -5.16 -20.09 -6.05
C TRP A 324 -6.38 -19.85 -5.17
N GLN A 325 -6.24 -19.02 -4.14
CA GLN A 325 -7.33 -18.69 -3.23
C GLN A 325 -8.46 -17.93 -3.95
N ARG A 326 -8.12 -16.97 -4.81
CA ARG A 326 -9.12 -16.21 -5.58
C ARG A 326 -9.91 -17.10 -6.53
N TYR A 327 -9.23 -18.00 -7.23
CA TYR A 327 -9.90 -18.93 -8.14
C TYR A 327 -10.77 -19.93 -7.39
N PHE A 328 -10.30 -20.46 -6.26
CA PHE A 328 -11.13 -21.28 -5.36
C PHE A 328 -12.39 -20.55 -4.90
N ASP A 329 -12.23 -19.32 -4.39
CA ASP A 329 -13.34 -18.48 -3.94
C ASP A 329 -14.35 -18.21 -5.06
N PHE A 330 -13.85 -17.94 -6.27
CA PHE A 330 -14.68 -17.76 -7.45
C PHE A 330 -15.51 -19.01 -7.76
N LEU A 331 -14.89 -20.19 -7.83
CA LEU A 331 -15.58 -21.45 -8.11
C LEU A 331 -16.64 -21.80 -7.06
N VAL A 332 -16.32 -21.59 -5.78
CA VAL A 332 -17.23 -21.88 -4.66
C VAL A 332 -18.41 -20.91 -4.66
N ARG A 333 -18.15 -19.60 -4.82
CA ARG A 333 -19.21 -18.57 -4.77
C ARG A 333 -20.13 -18.63 -5.98
N THR A 334 -19.62 -19.01 -7.15
CA THR A 334 -20.41 -19.19 -8.38
C THR A 334 -21.04 -20.58 -8.48
N GLY A 335 -20.71 -21.51 -7.58
CA GLY A 335 -21.28 -22.87 -7.56
C GLY A 335 -20.85 -23.75 -8.73
N ARG A 336 -19.70 -23.47 -9.37
CA ARG A 336 -19.18 -24.19 -10.54
C ARG A 336 -18.63 -25.57 -10.17
N ARG A 337 -19.52 -26.53 -9.88
CA ARG A 337 -19.17 -27.90 -9.43
C ARG A 337 -18.28 -28.66 -10.42
N ALA A 338 -18.51 -28.48 -11.73
CA ALA A 338 -17.76 -29.16 -12.78
C ALA A 338 -16.27 -28.78 -12.79
N SER A 339 -15.96 -27.49 -12.65
CA SER A 339 -14.58 -26.97 -12.56
C SER A 339 -13.98 -27.18 -11.16
N LEU A 340 -14.78 -27.11 -10.09
CA LEU A 340 -14.33 -27.29 -8.71
C LEU A 340 -13.83 -28.72 -8.43
N LYS A 341 -14.51 -29.76 -8.93
CA LYS A 341 -14.15 -31.15 -8.65
C LYS A 341 -12.70 -31.51 -9.03
N PRO A 342 -12.23 -31.28 -10.28
CA PRO A 342 -10.84 -31.57 -10.65
C PRO A 342 -9.84 -30.57 -10.04
N PHE A 343 -10.27 -29.35 -9.71
CA PHE A 343 -9.42 -28.34 -9.10
C PHE A 343 -9.17 -28.58 -7.61
N ALA A 344 -10.16 -29.11 -6.87
CA ALA A 344 -10.09 -29.31 -5.43
C ALA A 344 -8.88 -30.15 -4.99
N ASP A 345 -8.57 -31.23 -5.72
CA ASP A 345 -7.39 -32.08 -5.42
C ASP A 345 -6.08 -31.30 -5.57
N LYS A 346 -5.97 -30.51 -6.65
CA LYS A 346 -4.79 -29.67 -6.92
C LYS A 346 -4.66 -28.57 -5.87
N TYR A 347 -5.77 -27.93 -5.52
CA TYR A 347 -5.82 -26.85 -4.54
C TYR A 347 -5.44 -27.32 -3.13
N LEU A 348 -6.01 -28.44 -2.66
CA LEU A 348 -5.67 -28.98 -1.34
C LEU A 348 -4.21 -29.41 -1.25
N ARG A 349 -3.68 -30.02 -2.32
CA ARG A 349 -2.24 -30.33 -2.41
C ARG A 349 -1.41 -29.04 -2.32
N HIS A 350 -1.76 -28.01 -3.09
CA HIS A 350 -1.07 -26.73 -3.08
C HIS A 350 -1.09 -26.07 -1.69
N LEU A 351 -2.22 -26.11 -0.97
CA LEU A 351 -2.31 -25.59 0.40
C LEU A 351 -1.36 -26.31 1.36
N ILE A 352 -1.23 -27.64 1.23
CA ILE A 352 -0.31 -28.45 2.05
C ILE A 352 1.14 -28.11 1.71
N GLU A 353 1.50 -28.07 0.42
CA GLU A 353 2.86 -27.77 -0.05
C GLU A 353 3.32 -26.35 0.32
N THR A 354 2.38 -25.40 0.36
CA THR A 354 2.66 -23.99 0.72
C THR A 354 2.47 -23.67 2.20
N ALA A 355 2.23 -24.68 3.04
CA ALA A 355 2.01 -24.61 4.49
C ALA A 355 0.86 -23.68 4.93
N GLN A 356 -0.22 -23.59 4.14
CA GLN A 356 -1.40 -22.77 4.43
C GLN A 356 -2.44 -23.52 5.29
N ASN A 357 -2.01 -24.04 6.43
CA ASN A 357 -2.82 -24.92 7.29
C ASN A 357 -4.12 -24.30 7.83
N PRO A 358 -4.21 -22.99 8.16
CA PRO A 358 -5.47 -22.39 8.63
C PRO A 358 -6.59 -22.43 7.60
N LEU A 359 -6.25 -22.33 6.31
CA LEU A 359 -7.23 -22.34 5.22
C LEU A 359 -7.71 -23.77 4.90
N LEU A 360 -6.88 -24.79 5.17
CA LEU A 360 -7.12 -26.17 4.76
C LEU A 360 -8.45 -26.73 5.30
N SER A 361 -8.73 -26.54 6.60
CA SER A 361 -9.96 -27.05 7.22
C SER A 361 -11.20 -26.23 6.83
N ALA A 362 -11.07 -24.90 6.75
CA ALA A 362 -12.15 -23.99 6.38
C ALA A 362 -12.58 -24.18 4.92
N ASP A 363 -11.62 -24.25 4.00
CA ASP A 363 -11.91 -24.42 2.58
C ASP A 363 -12.37 -25.83 2.25
N TYR A 364 -11.87 -26.85 2.95
CA TYR A 364 -12.41 -28.20 2.83
C TYR A 364 -13.90 -28.27 3.20
N LYS A 365 -14.32 -27.61 4.30
CA LYS A 365 -15.75 -27.51 4.66
C LYS A 365 -16.57 -26.84 3.56
N ARG A 366 -16.03 -25.81 2.91
CA ARG A 366 -16.66 -25.13 1.77
C ARG A 366 -16.78 -26.05 0.55
N ILE A 367 -15.77 -26.88 0.27
CA ILE A 367 -15.82 -27.90 -0.78
C ILE A 367 -16.95 -28.91 -0.50
N ILE A 368 -16.99 -29.49 0.70
CA ILE A 368 -17.99 -30.49 1.07
C ILE A 368 -19.42 -29.93 1.02
N LYS A 369 -19.62 -28.65 1.35
CA LYS A 369 -20.93 -27.99 1.22
C LYS A 369 -21.46 -28.00 -0.23
N LEU A 370 -20.57 -27.92 -1.22
CA LEU A 370 -20.93 -27.93 -2.65
C LEU A 370 -20.84 -29.31 -3.28
N LEU A 371 -19.91 -30.15 -2.81
CA LEU A 371 -19.62 -31.49 -3.29
C LEU A 371 -19.65 -32.47 -2.09
N PRO A 372 -20.83 -32.91 -1.62
CA PRO A 372 -20.96 -33.73 -0.41
C PRO A 372 -20.24 -35.08 -0.46
N THR A 373 -20.02 -35.61 -1.66
CA THR A 373 -19.36 -36.90 -1.90
C THR A 373 -17.88 -36.76 -2.25
N TYR A 374 -17.32 -35.56 -2.14
CA TYR A 374 -15.92 -35.32 -2.50
C TYR A 374 -14.98 -35.97 -1.48
N GLN A 375 -13.95 -36.63 -2.00
CA GLN A 375 -12.82 -37.15 -1.25
C GLN A 375 -11.55 -36.90 -2.06
N PRO A 376 -10.46 -36.41 -1.45
CA PRO A 376 -9.19 -36.19 -2.16
C PRO A 376 -8.69 -37.47 -2.82
N SER A 377 -8.15 -37.44 -4.05
CA SER A 377 -7.69 -38.69 -4.70
C SER A 377 -6.34 -39.20 -4.17
N ASP A 378 -5.54 -38.34 -3.55
CA ASP A 378 -4.22 -38.70 -3.01
C ASP A 378 -4.32 -39.08 -1.51
N PRO A 379 -3.81 -40.26 -1.09
CA PRO A 379 -3.86 -40.71 0.30
C PRO A 379 -3.07 -39.81 1.28
N HIS A 380 -1.99 -39.17 0.82
CA HIS A 380 -1.25 -38.18 1.61
C HIS A 380 -2.09 -36.94 1.86
N VAL A 381 -2.73 -36.39 0.82
CA VAL A 381 -3.65 -35.23 0.97
C VAL A 381 -4.82 -35.57 1.88
N ARG A 382 -5.40 -36.78 1.77
CA ARG A 382 -6.47 -37.24 2.68
C ARG A 382 -6.03 -37.21 4.14
N TYR A 383 -4.86 -37.73 4.45
CA TYR A 383 -4.32 -37.77 5.81
C TYR A 383 -4.11 -36.35 6.39
N PHE A 384 -3.48 -35.45 5.62
CA PHE A 384 -3.23 -34.07 6.08
C PHE A 384 -4.53 -33.27 6.27
N VAL A 385 -5.48 -33.40 5.36
CA VAL A 385 -6.81 -32.77 5.51
C VAL A 385 -7.53 -33.33 6.72
N ALA A 386 -7.50 -34.65 6.94
CA ALA A 386 -8.11 -35.29 8.12
C ALA A 386 -7.50 -34.76 9.44
N SER A 387 -6.19 -34.56 9.46
CA SER A 387 -5.49 -33.98 10.62
C SER A 387 -5.96 -32.55 10.88
N ALA A 388 -6.02 -31.71 9.84
CA ALA A 388 -6.43 -30.32 9.94
C ALA A 388 -7.91 -30.12 10.33
N VAL A 389 -8.82 -30.97 9.86
CA VAL A 389 -10.24 -30.87 10.26
C VAL A 389 -10.45 -31.34 11.70
N ARG A 390 -9.69 -32.36 12.15
CA ARG A 390 -9.70 -32.79 13.56
C ARG A 390 -9.18 -31.70 14.47
N SER A 391 -8.04 -31.09 14.16
CA SER A 391 -7.48 -29.99 14.96
C SER A 391 -8.40 -28.77 15.02
N ALA A 392 -9.25 -28.58 14.00
CA ALA A 392 -10.31 -27.57 13.97
C ALA A 392 -11.61 -27.99 14.69
N GLY A 393 -11.62 -29.14 15.39
CA GLY A 393 -12.76 -29.65 16.17
C GLY A 393 -13.79 -30.47 15.40
N ASP A 394 -13.56 -30.78 14.11
CA ASP A 394 -14.47 -31.60 13.29
C ASP A 394 -13.95 -33.05 13.17
N SER A 395 -13.96 -33.75 14.31
CA SER A 395 -13.48 -35.13 14.41
C SER A 395 -14.31 -36.11 13.56
N MET A 396 -15.60 -35.82 13.32
CA MET A 396 -16.45 -36.63 12.45
C MET A 396 -16.00 -36.57 10.98
N ALA A 397 -15.63 -35.38 10.48
CA ALA A 397 -15.07 -35.25 9.14
C ALA A 397 -13.74 -35.99 8.99
N ALA A 398 -12.89 -35.98 10.03
CA ALA A 398 -11.63 -36.73 10.04
C ALA A 398 -11.87 -38.24 9.92
N VAL A 399 -12.79 -38.79 10.72
CA VAL A 399 -13.17 -40.22 10.65
C VAL A 399 -13.68 -40.59 9.25
N ARG A 400 -14.52 -39.75 8.64
CA ARG A 400 -15.04 -39.99 7.28
C ARG A 400 -13.95 -40.02 6.20
N LEU A 401 -12.93 -39.18 6.32
CA LEU A 401 -11.81 -39.10 5.39
C LEU A 401 -10.88 -40.32 5.48
N LEU A 402 -10.66 -40.82 6.70
CA LEU A 402 -9.73 -41.91 6.98
C LEU A 402 -10.37 -43.30 6.82
N ASN A 403 -11.68 -43.39 7.01
CA ASN A 403 -12.42 -44.64 6.89
C ASN A 403 -12.29 -45.23 5.48
N GLY A 404 -11.93 -46.51 5.39
CA GLY A 404 -11.78 -47.22 4.12
C GLY A 404 -10.46 -46.97 3.38
N MET A 405 -9.52 -46.21 3.95
CA MET A 405 -8.19 -46.02 3.36
C MET A 405 -7.43 -47.34 3.18
N HIS A 406 -7.61 -48.32 4.06
CA HIS A 406 -6.93 -49.63 3.97
C HIS A 406 -7.40 -50.46 2.77
N LYS A 407 -8.63 -50.22 2.28
CA LYS A 407 -9.18 -50.88 1.09
C LYS A 407 -8.79 -50.15 -0.19
N SER A 408 -8.77 -48.82 -0.13
CA SER A 408 -8.57 -47.96 -1.30
C SER A 408 -7.09 -47.74 -1.63
N TYR A 409 -6.23 -47.68 -0.60
CA TYR A 409 -4.79 -47.46 -0.73
C TYR A 409 -4.01 -48.41 0.19
N PRO A 410 -3.99 -49.72 -0.12
CA PRO A 410 -3.28 -50.68 0.70
C PRO A 410 -1.81 -50.30 0.87
N GLU A 411 -1.13 -49.89 -0.19
CA GLU A 411 0.33 -49.64 -0.24
C GLU A 411 0.79 -48.31 0.39
N TYR A 412 -0.11 -47.50 0.97
CA TYR A 412 0.29 -46.24 1.60
C TYR A 412 1.22 -46.47 2.81
N GLU A 413 2.37 -45.81 2.80
CA GLU A 413 3.43 -45.98 3.82
C GLU A 413 2.94 -45.59 5.22
N ASN A 414 2.28 -44.43 5.33
CA ASN A 414 1.77 -43.89 6.60
C ASN A 414 0.36 -44.36 6.96
N LEU A 415 -0.05 -45.55 6.49
CA LEU A 415 -1.38 -46.08 6.74
C LEU A 415 -1.64 -46.33 8.23
N VAL A 416 -0.63 -46.84 8.95
CA VAL A 416 -0.72 -47.08 10.40
C VAL A 416 -0.94 -45.76 11.15
N THR A 417 -0.16 -44.72 10.83
CA THR A 417 -0.29 -43.36 11.39
C THR A 417 -1.65 -42.75 11.09
N ALA A 418 -2.19 -42.97 9.89
CA ALA A 418 -3.53 -42.52 9.52
C ALA A 418 -4.62 -43.17 10.40
N TYR A 419 -4.51 -44.46 10.74
CA TYR A 419 -5.45 -45.10 11.66
C TYR A 419 -5.26 -44.69 13.12
N TYR A 420 -4.06 -44.32 13.55
CA TYR A 420 -3.87 -43.70 14.87
C TYR A 420 -4.62 -42.36 14.97
N LEU A 421 -4.49 -41.51 13.95
CA LEU A 421 -5.26 -40.26 13.87
C LEU A 421 -6.78 -40.52 13.84
N MET A 422 -7.23 -41.57 13.14
CA MET A 422 -8.64 -41.97 13.15
C MET A 422 -9.09 -42.42 14.54
N LYS A 423 -8.26 -43.16 15.28
CA LYS A 423 -8.53 -43.57 16.66
C LYS A 423 -8.68 -42.36 17.58
N GLU A 424 -7.76 -41.41 17.48
CA GLU A 424 -7.83 -40.16 18.25
C GLU A 424 -9.10 -39.37 17.92
N ALA A 425 -9.45 -39.24 16.64
CA ALA A 425 -10.70 -38.59 16.23
C ALA A 425 -11.95 -39.31 16.75
N LEU A 426 -11.94 -40.65 16.85
CA LEU A 426 -13.04 -41.42 17.44
C LEU A 426 -13.15 -41.25 18.96
N ASN A 427 -12.02 -41.07 19.66
CA ASN A 427 -12.01 -40.80 21.11
C ASN A 427 -12.57 -39.40 21.44
N ASP A 428 -12.42 -38.44 20.54
CA ASP A 428 -12.95 -37.09 20.71
C ASP A 428 -14.50 -37.04 20.55
N LEU A 429 -15.13 -38.12 20.08
CA LEU A 429 -16.57 -38.21 19.82
C LEU A 429 -17.31 -39.01 20.93
N PRO A 430 -18.49 -38.55 21.38
CA PRO A 430 -19.29 -39.31 22.36
C PRO A 430 -19.83 -40.62 21.75
N ASP A 431 -19.96 -41.66 22.59
CA ASP A 431 -20.59 -42.96 22.27
C ASP A 431 -19.91 -43.82 21.19
N MET A 432 -18.61 -43.62 20.91
CA MET A 432 -17.86 -44.33 19.85
C MET A 432 -16.87 -45.40 20.34
N GLU A 433 -16.90 -45.79 21.62
CA GLU A 433 -15.95 -46.74 22.25
C GLU A 433 -15.85 -48.10 21.51
N ALA A 434 -16.98 -48.62 21.03
CA ALA A 434 -17.01 -49.87 20.27
C ALA A 434 -16.29 -49.76 18.91
N GLN A 435 -16.25 -48.56 18.31
CA GLN A 435 -15.56 -48.29 17.06
C GLN A 435 -14.07 -48.05 17.28
N VAL A 436 -13.70 -47.42 18.40
CA VAL A 436 -12.30 -47.30 18.86
C VAL A 436 -11.68 -48.69 19.01
N GLY A 437 -12.33 -49.61 19.71
CA GLY A 437 -11.82 -50.98 19.89
C GLY A 437 -11.70 -51.78 18.57
N LYS A 438 -12.54 -51.48 17.57
CA LYS A 438 -12.39 -52.05 16.22
C LYS A 438 -11.21 -51.43 15.47
N CYS A 439 -10.99 -50.13 15.60
CA CYS A 439 -9.86 -49.43 15.02
C CYS A 439 -8.52 -49.93 15.59
N GLU A 440 -8.45 -50.19 16.91
CA GLU A 440 -7.26 -50.74 17.57
C GLU A 440 -6.88 -52.13 17.06
N LYS A 441 -7.88 -53.03 16.89
CA LYS A 441 -7.66 -54.35 16.30
C LYS A 441 -7.13 -54.25 14.86
N LEU A 442 -7.64 -53.28 14.08
CA LEU A 442 -7.18 -53.05 12.71
C LEU A 442 -5.73 -52.52 12.68
N ILE A 443 -5.38 -51.60 13.59
CA ILE A 443 -4.01 -51.10 13.74
C ILE A 443 -3.04 -52.25 14.06
N ALA A 444 -3.41 -53.14 15.01
CA ALA A 444 -2.60 -54.30 15.38
C ALA A 444 -2.36 -55.25 14.19
N LEU A 445 -3.41 -55.52 13.40
CA LEU A 445 -3.32 -56.32 12.17
C LEU A 445 -2.41 -55.68 11.10
N LEU A 446 -2.51 -54.36 10.92
CA LEU A 446 -1.69 -53.65 9.94
C LEU A 446 -0.21 -53.63 10.34
N LYS A 447 0.10 -53.52 11.64
CA LYS A 447 1.48 -53.62 12.16
C LYS A 447 2.07 -55.01 11.97
N GLN A 448 1.31 -56.07 12.26
CA GLN A 448 1.77 -57.44 12.10
C GLN A 448 2.15 -57.77 10.65
N ASN A 449 1.46 -57.16 9.68
CA ASN A 449 1.72 -57.35 8.25
C ASN A 449 2.80 -56.40 7.69
N ARG A 450 3.30 -55.43 8.47
CA ARG A 450 4.33 -54.45 8.08
C ARG A 450 5.30 -54.12 9.23
N PRO A 451 6.21 -55.06 9.58
CA PRO A 451 7.25 -54.81 10.57
C PRO A 451 8.30 -53.86 9.97
N GLY A 452 8.12 -52.55 10.15
CA GLY A 452 9.00 -51.52 9.58
C GLY A 452 8.42 -50.10 9.57
N SER A 453 7.10 -49.93 9.71
CA SER A 453 6.46 -48.60 9.82
C SER A 453 6.32 -48.12 11.28
N ASP A 454 7.24 -48.54 12.16
CA ASP A 454 7.06 -48.51 13.61
C ASP A 454 7.40 -47.18 14.30
N GLU A 455 7.87 -46.17 13.57
CA GLU A 455 8.02 -44.84 14.16
C GLU A 455 6.86 -43.92 13.78
N PRO A 456 6.09 -43.39 14.75
CA PRO A 456 5.38 -42.15 14.48
C PRO A 456 6.45 -41.14 14.06
N ALA A 457 6.34 -40.56 12.86
CA ALA A 457 7.13 -39.39 12.51
C ALA A 457 7.09 -38.44 13.72
N PRO A 458 8.24 -37.98 14.23
CA PRO A 458 8.31 -37.37 15.54
C PRO A 458 7.28 -36.26 15.63
N GLU A 459 6.63 -36.11 16.78
CA GLU A 459 5.71 -35.01 17.11
C GLU A 459 6.20 -33.63 16.64
N GLN A 460 7.50 -33.48 16.41
CA GLN A 460 8.15 -32.32 15.81
C GLN A 460 7.77 -32.04 14.34
N GLN A 461 7.45 -33.01 13.48
CA GLN A 461 6.99 -32.71 12.11
C GLN A 461 5.53 -32.24 12.08
N THR A 462 4.68 -32.79 12.95
CA THR A 462 3.28 -32.34 13.11
C THR A 462 3.22 -30.99 13.82
N LYS A 463 4.07 -30.74 14.83
CA LYS A 463 4.18 -29.43 15.52
C LYS A 463 4.90 -28.36 14.68
N ALA A 464 5.95 -28.70 13.92
CA ALA A 464 6.68 -27.74 13.10
C ALA A 464 5.87 -27.25 11.89
N VAL A 465 4.94 -28.05 11.39
CA VAL A 465 4.03 -27.65 10.29
C VAL A 465 2.81 -26.89 10.82
N PHE A 466 2.35 -27.13 12.06
CA PHE A 466 1.15 -26.52 12.64
C PHE A 466 1.40 -25.39 13.67
N ASN A 467 2.66 -25.02 13.95
CA ASN A 467 2.94 -23.89 14.84
C ASN A 467 2.57 -22.54 14.19
N LEU A 468 1.49 -21.94 14.68
CA LEU A 468 1.40 -20.48 14.77
C LEU A 468 2.52 -20.03 15.74
N PRO A 469 3.36 -19.04 15.40
CA PRO A 469 4.29 -18.50 16.39
C PRO A 469 3.48 -17.84 17.52
N ASP A 470 3.62 -18.37 18.74
CA ASP A 470 3.00 -17.88 19.99
C ASP A 470 3.28 -16.39 20.28
N GLU A 471 4.23 -15.76 19.59
CA GLU A 471 4.56 -14.34 19.75
C GLU A 471 3.60 -13.40 19.02
N ALA A 472 2.91 -13.83 17.95
CA ALA A 472 1.98 -12.98 17.19
C ALA A 472 0.62 -12.81 17.91
N VAL A 473 0.14 -13.86 18.59
CA VAL A 473 -1.13 -13.83 19.33
C VAL A 473 -1.01 -13.02 20.63
N LYS A 474 0.17 -13.01 21.26
CA LYS A 474 0.43 -12.18 22.44
C LYS A 474 0.51 -10.69 22.10
N THR A 475 1.14 -10.32 21.00
CA THR A 475 1.26 -8.91 20.60
C THR A 475 -0.05 -8.30 20.15
N GLU A 476 -0.95 -9.05 19.50
CA GLU A 476 -2.31 -8.56 19.18
C GLU A 476 -3.23 -8.52 20.41
N ALA A 477 -3.13 -9.46 21.34
CA ALA A 477 -3.89 -9.44 22.58
C ALA A 477 -3.44 -8.34 23.56
N GLU A 478 -2.14 -8.03 23.63
CA GLU A 478 -1.61 -6.90 24.40
C GLU A 478 -1.98 -5.56 23.77
N LYS A 479 -1.93 -5.43 22.43
CA LYS A 479 -2.39 -4.23 21.72
C LYS A 479 -3.91 -4.02 21.84
N ALA A 480 -4.70 -5.09 21.85
CA ALA A 480 -6.16 -5.02 22.07
C ALA A 480 -6.54 -4.68 23.52
N ASN A 481 -5.72 -5.07 24.51
CA ASN A 481 -5.94 -4.69 25.91
C ASN A 481 -5.47 -3.26 26.23
N ALA A 482 -4.41 -2.77 25.59
CA ALA A 482 -3.99 -1.37 25.69
C ALA A 482 -5.04 -0.41 25.10
N ALA A 483 -5.67 -0.77 23.98
CA ALA A 483 -6.73 0.04 23.36
C ALA A 483 -8.05 0.09 24.15
N LYS A 484 -8.27 -0.84 25.11
CA LYS A 484 -9.46 -0.88 25.96
C LYS A 484 -9.35 -0.06 27.26
N GLN A 485 -8.15 0.41 27.61
CA GLN A 485 -7.94 1.20 28.83
C GLN A 485 -8.09 2.72 28.64
N GLU A 486 -8.27 3.22 27.41
CA GLU A 486 -8.36 4.68 27.12
C GLU A 486 -9.73 5.17 26.61
N ALA A 487 -10.79 4.34 26.63
CA ALA A 487 -12.12 4.78 26.21
C ALA A 487 -12.96 5.29 27.42
N PRO A 488 -13.54 6.50 27.38
CA PRO A 488 -14.35 7.04 28.48
C PRO A 488 -15.72 6.34 28.57
N ALA A 489 -16.17 6.15 29.81
CA ALA A 489 -17.38 5.43 30.18
C ALA A 489 -18.67 6.03 29.60
N ALA A 490 -19.55 5.17 29.07
CA ALA A 490 -20.94 5.47 28.72
C ALA A 490 -21.90 4.50 29.47
N PRO A 491 -23.17 4.90 29.71
CA PRO A 491 -23.91 4.52 30.92
C PRO A 491 -24.71 3.22 30.83
N LYS A 492 -24.94 2.65 32.02
CA LYS A 492 -25.72 1.44 32.32
C LYS A 492 -27.13 1.45 31.71
N GLN A 493 -27.53 0.33 31.13
CA GLN A 493 -28.93 -0.02 30.87
C GLN A 493 -29.22 -1.44 31.41
N GLU A 494 -30.43 -1.58 31.94
CA GLU A 494 -30.95 -2.63 32.81
C GLU A 494 -31.17 -3.99 32.09
N GLU A 495 -30.96 -5.07 32.83
CA GLU A 495 -31.34 -6.45 32.47
C GLU A 495 -32.86 -6.63 32.44
N PRO A 496 -33.35 -7.58 31.61
CA PRO A 496 -34.43 -8.42 32.10
C PRO A 496 -34.23 -9.93 31.85
N GLU A 497 -34.40 -10.66 32.95
CA GLU A 497 -35.11 -11.92 33.18
C GLU A 497 -34.86 -13.16 32.27
N GLU A 498 -34.35 -14.17 32.98
CA GLU A 498 -34.15 -15.57 32.65
C GLU A 498 -35.48 -16.32 32.43
N VAL A 499 -35.64 -16.99 31.28
CA VAL A 499 -36.69 -18.02 31.07
C VAL A 499 -36.05 -19.29 30.52
N ARG A 500 -36.02 -20.33 31.36
CA ARG A 500 -35.63 -21.70 31.02
C ARG A 500 -36.80 -22.53 30.51
N SER A 501 -36.43 -23.57 29.74
CA SER A 501 -37.09 -24.88 29.50
C SER A 501 -37.66 -25.10 28.09
N PRO A 502 -37.87 -26.36 27.64
CA PRO A 502 -37.06 -27.56 27.87
C PRO A 502 -36.76 -28.35 26.58
N ILE A 503 -35.83 -29.29 26.74
CA ILE A 503 -35.50 -30.41 25.85
C ILE A 503 -36.75 -31.21 25.49
N ASP A 504 -36.88 -31.60 24.21
CA ASP A 504 -37.64 -32.79 23.85
C ASP A 504 -37.06 -33.48 22.61
N PHE A 505 -36.82 -34.79 22.74
CA PHE A 505 -36.36 -35.70 21.70
C PHE A 505 -37.57 -36.30 20.97
N LYS A 506 -37.45 -36.57 19.67
CA LYS A 506 -38.30 -37.55 18.99
C LYS A 506 -37.48 -38.48 18.09
N LEU A 507 -37.42 -39.73 18.59
CA LEU A 507 -37.33 -41.07 17.96
C LEU A 507 -36.61 -41.22 16.63
#